data_AF-A0A0S8BNQ6-F1
#
_entry.id   AF-A0A0S8BNQ6-F1
#
_cell.length_a   1.000
_cell.length_b   1.000
_cell.length_c   1.000
_cell.angle_alpha   90.00
_cell.angle_beta   90.00
_cell.angle_gamma   90.00
#
_symmetry.space_group_name_H-M   'P 1'
#
loop_
_entity.id
_entity.type
_entity.pdbx_description
1 polymer ?
#
loop_
_entity_poly.entity_id
_entity_poly.type
_entity_poly.pdbx_seq_one_letter_code
_entity_poly.pdbx_strand_id
1 'polypeptide(L)'
;MMEQTMRIRAALIVLATILEASTALGQWDPSVLREDDASEHGESSTVVIDSPPAPSPPAAPPSGVILDRPGRVLLYGTPVRVQFRSPTDGVSFQLRVGGSYSSISGVSFGVGWGWGYPGWGWGYPAWGYPGWGWGGWGWGAAPYYGEVITKTYQPICEAPCNATLLSGRHRLALSLGGGKPVDVARPIDLTVDSVVEGRYVDKGRLRKAGWATFVAGSVAGLAFMLASVDYRYDPFYGDQLRYPAMFYSGVGIFVSSIIVGAVLAAQDDEAQVKVYPLR
;
A
#
# COMPACT_ATOMS: atom_id res chain seq x y z
N MET A 1 -23.56 37.22 25.04
CA MET A 1 -23.70 37.09 23.56
C MET A 1 -22.37 37.02 22.81
N MET A 2 -21.26 37.64 23.28
CA MET A 2 -19.95 37.59 22.58
C MET A 2 -19.21 36.23 22.62
N GLU A 3 -19.51 35.37 23.59
CA GLU A 3 -18.80 34.08 23.74
C GLU A 3 -19.29 33.01 22.74
N GLN A 4 -20.56 33.05 22.35
CA GLN A 4 -21.13 32.13 21.36
C GLN A 4 -20.59 32.39 19.95
N THR A 5 -20.39 33.65 19.58
CA THR A 5 -19.83 34.02 18.28
C THR A 5 -18.36 33.64 18.14
N MET A 6 -17.59 33.61 19.23
CA MET A 6 -16.18 33.20 19.20
C MET A 6 -16.03 31.67 19.07
N ARG A 7 -16.89 30.88 19.74
CA ARG A 7 -16.91 29.42 19.63
C ARG A 7 -17.32 28.94 18.23
N ILE A 8 -18.29 29.60 17.60
CA ILE A 8 -18.73 29.27 16.23
C ILE A 8 -17.62 29.56 15.20
N ARG A 9 -16.85 30.64 15.37
CA ARG A 9 -15.74 30.96 14.47
C ARG A 9 -14.57 30.00 14.60
N ALA A 10 -14.21 29.57 15.82
CA ALA A 10 -13.18 28.55 16.02
C ALA A 10 -13.58 27.20 15.40
N ALA A 11 -14.84 26.78 15.55
CA ALA A 11 -15.35 25.56 14.93
C ALA A 11 -15.35 25.64 13.39
N LEU A 12 -15.68 26.80 12.80
CA LEU A 12 -15.63 27.00 11.35
C LEU A 12 -14.21 26.99 10.79
N ILE A 13 -13.22 27.52 11.53
CA ILE A 13 -11.81 27.47 11.09
C ILE A 13 -11.28 26.03 11.11
N VAL A 14 -11.64 25.23 12.13
CA VAL A 14 -11.27 23.80 12.19
C VAL A 14 -11.99 22.99 11.11
N LEU A 15 -13.26 23.28 10.82
CA LEU A 15 -13.98 22.62 9.73
C LEU A 15 -13.39 22.98 8.35
N ALA A 16 -12.98 24.24 8.15
CA ALA A 16 -12.36 24.70 6.91
C ALA A 16 -10.99 24.04 6.67
N THR A 17 -10.16 23.86 7.70
CA THR A 17 -8.85 23.20 7.55
C THR A 17 -8.98 21.69 7.28
N ILE A 18 -10.03 21.03 7.77
CA ILE A 18 -10.35 19.63 7.44
C ILE A 18 -10.86 19.51 5.99
N LEU A 19 -11.61 20.50 5.50
CA LEU A 19 -12.12 20.54 4.12
C LEU A 19 -11.02 20.92 3.10
N GLU A 20 -10.06 21.76 3.44
CA GLU A 20 -8.93 22.10 2.55
C GLU A 20 -7.90 20.95 2.44
N ALA A 21 -7.72 20.15 3.50
CA ALA A 21 -6.88 18.96 3.43
C ALA A 21 -7.46 17.86 2.51
N SER A 22 -8.79 17.87 2.28
CA SER A 22 -9.45 16.91 1.39
C SER A 22 -9.46 17.35 -0.08
N THR A 23 -9.31 18.64 -0.39
CA THR A 23 -9.20 19.12 -1.78
C THR A 23 -7.78 18.99 -2.34
N ALA A 24 -6.73 19.04 -1.52
CA ALA A 24 -5.35 18.86 -1.97
C ALA A 24 -4.98 17.40 -2.33
N LEU A 25 -5.74 16.42 -1.86
CA LEU A 25 -5.57 14.99 -2.18
C LEU A 25 -6.58 14.48 -3.24
N GLY A 26 -7.45 15.36 -3.74
CA GLY A 26 -8.68 14.99 -4.45
C GLY A 26 -8.76 15.40 -5.92
N GLN A 27 -7.67 15.77 -6.58
CA GLN A 27 -7.66 15.97 -8.04
C GLN A 27 -7.06 14.74 -8.74
N TRP A 28 -7.64 13.58 -8.45
CA TRP A 28 -7.60 12.45 -9.37
C TRP A 28 -8.52 12.81 -10.53
N ASP A 29 -7.95 13.00 -11.72
CA ASP A 29 -8.70 13.23 -12.95
C ASP A 29 -9.37 11.90 -13.37
N PRO A 30 -10.71 11.75 -13.25
CA PRO A 30 -11.40 10.52 -13.60
C PRO A 30 -11.41 10.24 -15.11
N SER A 31 -10.82 11.12 -15.93
CA SER A 31 -10.70 10.92 -17.37
C SER A 31 -9.62 9.90 -17.78
N VAL A 32 -8.76 9.42 -16.85
CA VAL A 32 -7.68 8.44 -17.18
C VAL A 32 -8.12 6.97 -17.09
N LEU A 33 -9.40 6.69 -16.77
CA LEU A 33 -9.94 5.31 -16.68
C LEU A 33 -11.06 5.03 -17.69
N ARG A 34 -11.01 5.63 -18.89
CA ARG A 34 -12.02 5.40 -19.94
C ARG A 34 -11.40 5.10 -21.31
N GLU A 35 -10.62 4.03 -21.37
CA GLU A 35 -10.10 3.29 -22.55
C GLU A 35 -9.43 2.06 -21.89
N ASP A 36 -9.80 0.79 -22.06
CA ASP A 36 -10.45 0.04 -23.11
C ASP A 36 -10.99 -1.27 -22.50
N ASP A 37 -12.29 -1.40 -22.25
CA ASP A 37 -12.92 -2.70 -21.89
C ASP A 37 -14.26 -2.85 -22.62
N ALA A 38 -14.31 -2.40 -23.88
CA ALA A 38 -15.30 -2.82 -24.85
C ALA A 38 -14.74 -4.01 -25.65
N SER A 39 -14.41 -5.11 -24.98
CA SER A 39 -14.25 -6.39 -25.67
C SER A 39 -15.62 -7.02 -25.83
N GLU A 40 -16.16 -6.79 -27.04
CA GLU A 40 -17.23 -7.54 -27.68
C GLU A 40 -17.35 -8.98 -27.19
N HIS A 41 -18.55 -9.34 -26.75
CA HIS A 41 -19.04 -10.71 -26.82
C HIS A 41 -19.13 -11.12 -28.30
N GLY A 42 -18.00 -11.58 -28.84
CA GLY A 42 -17.92 -12.20 -30.14
C GLY A 42 -18.65 -13.55 -30.14
N GLU A 43 -19.61 -13.64 -31.05
CA GLU A 43 -20.39 -14.82 -31.38
C GLU A 43 -19.52 -16.07 -31.56
N SER A 44 -19.99 -17.17 -30.98
CA SER A 44 -19.51 -18.52 -31.26
C SER A 44 -19.87 -18.90 -32.70
N SER A 45 -18.99 -18.54 -33.64
CA SER A 45 -19.02 -19.03 -35.01
C SER A 45 -18.22 -20.33 -35.08
N THR A 46 -18.94 -21.45 -35.15
CA THR A 46 -18.37 -22.76 -35.48
C THR A 46 -17.98 -22.75 -36.96
N VAL A 47 -16.70 -22.51 -37.25
CA VAL A 47 -16.12 -22.69 -38.58
C VAL A 47 -15.79 -24.17 -38.77
N VAL A 48 -16.55 -24.85 -39.62
CA VAL A 48 -16.20 -26.16 -40.17
C VAL A 48 -15.09 -25.93 -41.20
N ILE A 49 -13.87 -26.35 -40.87
CA ILE A 49 -12.67 -26.21 -41.71
C ILE A 49 -12.59 -27.44 -42.62
N ASP A 50 -13.06 -27.29 -43.86
CA ASP A 50 -13.00 -28.31 -44.91
C ASP A 50 -11.95 -27.97 -45.98
N SER A 51 -10.75 -27.57 -45.55
CA SER A 51 -9.58 -27.43 -46.42
C SER A 51 -8.26 -27.55 -45.64
N PRO A 52 -7.27 -28.32 -46.14
CA PRO A 52 -5.97 -28.42 -45.49
C PRO A 52 -5.26 -27.06 -45.51
N PRO A 53 -4.72 -26.58 -44.37
CA PRO A 53 -4.03 -25.30 -44.30
C PRO A 53 -2.75 -25.33 -45.14
N ALA A 54 -2.48 -24.22 -45.83
CA ALA A 54 -1.21 -23.97 -46.49
C ALA A 54 -0.06 -24.13 -45.47
N PRO A 55 1.11 -24.65 -45.87
CA PRO A 55 2.25 -24.82 -44.97
C PRO A 55 2.62 -23.47 -44.39
N SER A 56 2.37 -23.30 -43.08
CA SER A 56 2.76 -22.12 -42.33
C SER A 56 4.28 -21.94 -42.39
N PRO A 57 4.78 -20.71 -42.58
CA PRO A 57 6.22 -20.44 -42.47
C PRO A 57 6.72 -20.97 -41.12
N PRO A 58 7.98 -21.43 -41.04
CA PRO A 58 8.53 -22.03 -39.82
C PRO A 58 8.30 -21.09 -38.64
N ALA A 59 7.44 -21.51 -37.72
CA ALA A 59 7.10 -20.75 -36.53
C ALA A 59 8.40 -20.43 -35.78
N ALA A 60 8.61 -19.15 -35.47
CA ALA A 60 9.71 -18.74 -34.62
C ALA A 60 9.68 -19.59 -33.34
N PRO A 61 10.83 -20.11 -32.87
CA PRO A 61 10.87 -21.01 -31.72
C PRO A 61 10.16 -20.33 -30.54
N PRO A 62 9.19 -21.02 -29.89
CA PRO A 62 8.47 -20.43 -28.77
C PRO A 62 9.47 -20.05 -27.68
N SER A 63 9.41 -18.80 -27.22
CA SER A 63 10.07 -18.36 -26.00
C SER A 63 9.40 -19.05 -24.81
N GLY A 64 9.87 -20.26 -24.52
CA GLY A 64 9.34 -21.13 -23.48
C GLY A 64 10.39 -21.42 -22.40
N VAL A 65 9.92 -21.55 -21.17
CA VAL A 65 10.73 -22.10 -20.08
C VAL A 65 10.64 -23.62 -20.15
N ILE A 66 11.72 -24.28 -20.53
CA ILE A 66 11.81 -25.74 -20.48
C ILE A 66 12.49 -26.14 -19.17
N LEU A 67 11.75 -26.84 -18.31
CA LEU A 67 12.31 -27.51 -17.15
C LEU A 67 12.98 -28.81 -17.61
N ASP A 68 14.28 -28.73 -17.91
CA ASP A 68 15.07 -29.88 -18.38
C ASP A 68 15.34 -30.87 -17.23
N ARG A 69 15.47 -30.38 -15.98
CA ARG A 69 15.61 -31.16 -14.75
C ARG A 69 15.06 -30.41 -13.54
N PRO A 70 14.69 -31.09 -12.43
CA PRO A 70 14.39 -30.40 -11.17
C PRO A 70 15.57 -29.51 -10.78
N GLY A 71 15.34 -28.20 -10.75
CA GLY A 71 16.34 -27.19 -10.39
C GLY A 71 17.16 -26.58 -11.53
N ARG A 72 16.94 -26.95 -12.81
CA ARG A 72 17.52 -26.24 -13.96
C ARG A 72 16.43 -25.67 -14.86
N VAL A 73 16.40 -24.34 -14.90
CA VAL A 73 15.54 -23.56 -15.79
C VAL A 73 16.42 -23.08 -16.95
N LEU A 74 16.20 -23.62 -18.14
CA LEU A 74 16.83 -23.09 -19.36
C LEU A 74 15.97 -21.92 -19.84
N LEU A 75 16.56 -20.72 -19.79
CA LEU A 75 15.95 -19.51 -20.32
C LEU A 75 16.34 -19.40 -21.80
N TYR A 76 15.36 -19.45 -22.69
CA TYR A 76 15.56 -19.24 -24.12
C TYR A 76 15.18 -17.80 -24.47
N GLY A 77 16.09 -17.10 -25.15
CA GLY A 77 15.85 -15.75 -25.64
C GLY A 77 17.02 -15.27 -26.49
N THR A 78 16.76 -14.33 -27.39
CA THR A 78 17.82 -13.62 -28.10
C THR A 78 18.46 -12.63 -27.14
N PRO A 79 19.80 -12.55 -27.06
CA PRO A 79 20.44 -11.52 -26.26
C PRO A 79 20.18 -10.14 -26.88
N VAL A 80 19.65 -9.23 -26.08
CA VAL A 80 19.30 -7.86 -26.43
C VAL A 80 20.13 -6.90 -25.60
N ARG A 81 20.67 -5.85 -26.22
CA ARG A 81 21.43 -4.81 -25.52
C ARG A 81 20.47 -3.78 -24.93
N VAL A 82 20.61 -3.55 -23.64
CA VAL A 82 19.77 -2.62 -22.90
C VAL A 82 20.64 -1.54 -22.27
N GLN A 83 20.33 -0.28 -22.57
CA GLN A 83 20.95 0.88 -21.92
C GLN A 83 20.08 1.34 -20.77
N PHE A 84 20.54 1.17 -19.54
CA PHE A 84 19.84 1.61 -18.35
C PHE A 84 20.23 3.05 -18.01
N ARG A 85 19.22 3.91 -17.85
CA ARG A 85 19.39 5.31 -17.48
C ARG A 85 18.46 5.66 -16.32
N SER A 86 18.88 6.54 -15.44
CA SER A 86 18.03 7.13 -14.41
C SER A 86 18.34 8.61 -14.29
N PRO A 87 17.32 9.48 -14.11
CA PRO A 87 17.54 10.88 -13.75
C PRO A 87 17.98 11.04 -12.28
N THR A 88 17.96 9.96 -11.49
CA THR A 88 18.35 9.97 -10.09
C THR A 88 19.65 9.20 -9.92
N ASP A 89 20.66 9.84 -9.36
CA ASP A 89 21.96 9.21 -9.10
C ASP A 89 21.84 8.10 -8.06
N GLY A 90 22.66 7.05 -8.19
CA GLY A 90 22.70 5.94 -7.24
C GLY A 90 21.54 4.94 -7.37
N VAL A 91 20.76 5.00 -8.46
CA VAL A 91 19.71 4.01 -8.74
C VAL A 91 20.32 2.76 -9.35
N SER A 92 20.06 1.63 -8.70
CA SER A 92 20.41 0.29 -9.16
C SER A 92 19.19 -0.41 -9.77
N PHE A 93 19.39 -1.02 -10.93
CA PHE A 93 18.39 -1.86 -11.59
C PHE A 93 18.56 -3.31 -11.13
N GLN A 94 17.46 -3.93 -10.75
CA GLN A 94 17.44 -5.32 -10.30
C GLN A 94 16.41 -6.12 -11.08
N LEU A 95 16.77 -7.33 -11.48
CA LEU A 95 15.90 -8.28 -12.15
C LEU A 95 15.24 -9.17 -11.11
N ARG A 96 13.91 -9.33 -11.15
CA ARG A 96 13.23 -10.30 -10.32
C ARG A 96 13.47 -11.71 -10.88
N VAL A 97 14.29 -12.50 -10.20
CA VAL A 97 14.68 -13.85 -10.61
C VAL A 97 13.79 -14.93 -10.02
N GLY A 98 13.02 -14.61 -8.98
CA GLY A 98 12.09 -15.55 -8.38
C GLY A 98 11.23 -14.94 -7.26
N GLY A 99 10.54 -15.83 -6.56
CA GLY A 99 9.85 -15.50 -5.32
C GLY A 99 9.23 -16.75 -4.70
N SER A 100 9.19 -16.78 -3.37
CA SER A 100 8.46 -17.79 -2.62
C SER A 100 7.22 -17.15 -1.99
N TYR A 101 6.09 -17.83 -2.16
CA TYR A 101 4.83 -17.51 -1.52
C TYR A 101 4.73 -18.33 -0.23
N SER A 102 4.68 -17.65 0.91
CA SER A 102 4.48 -18.28 2.21
C SER A 102 3.23 -17.70 2.86
N SER A 103 2.24 -18.55 3.17
CA SER A 103 1.07 -18.14 3.95
C SER A 103 1.34 -18.32 5.43
N ILE A 104 1.18 -17.25 6.23
CA ILE A 104 1.21 -17.31 7.69
C ILE A 104 -0.22 -17.17 8.19
N SER A 105 -0.73 -18.22 8.83
CA SER A 105 -1.95 -18.16 9.64
C SER A 105 -1.57 -18.07 11.11
N GLY A 106 -2.13 -17.11 11.84
CA GLY A 106 -1.93 -16.96 13.28
C GLY A 106 -3.20 -16.51 13.99
N VAL A 107 -3.17 -16.54 15.31
CA VAL A 107 -4.20 -15.92 16.16
C VAL A 107 -3.57 -14.71 16.85
N SER A 108 -4.13 -13.52 16.64
CA SER A 108 -3.77 -12.33 17.41
C SER A 108 -4.67 -12.22 18.62
N PHE A 109 -4.07 -11.97 19.78
CA PHE A 109 -4.79 -11.71 21.03
C PHE A 109 -4.83 -10.20 21.25
N GLY A 110 -6.03 -9.62 21.23
CA GLY A 110 -6.24 -8.19 21.43
C GLY A 110 -7.11 -7.92 22.66
N VAL A 111 -6.73 -6.91 23.44
CA VAL A 111 -7.61 -6.31 24.46
C VAL A 111 -8.36 -5.18 23.78
N GLY A 112 -9.64 -5.40 23.48
CA GLY A 112 -10.49 -4.42 22.80
C GLY A 112 -11.53 -3.82 23.74
N TRP A 113 -11.68 -2.49 23.72
CA TRP A 113 -12.87 -1.81 24.24
C TRP A 113 -13.97 -1.87 23.18
N GLY A 114 -14.84 -2.87 23.27
CA GLY A 114 -16.01 -2.99 22.41
C GLY A 114 -17.24 -2.36 23.06
N TRP A 115 -17.82 -1.34 22.43
CA TRP A 115 -19.23 -1.02 22.66
C TRP A 115 -20.04 -2.15 22.04
N GLY A 116 -20.57 -3.04 22.89
CA GLY A 116 -21.22 -4.27 22.46
C GLY A 116 -22.34 -4.01 21.46
N TYR A 117 -22.06 -4.25 20.19
CA TYR A 117 -23.11 -4.58 19.23
C TYR A 117 -23.52 -6.04 19.51
N PRO A 118 -24.81 -6.32 19.75
CA PRO A 118 -25.29 -7.66 20.05
C PRO A 118 -25.22 -8.53 18.78
N GLY A 119 -24.40 -9.58 18.83
CA GLY A 119 -24.15 -10.53 17.73
C GLY A 119 -22.86 -10.16 17.00
N TRP A 120 -21.75 -10.88 17.13
CA TRP A 120 -21.54 -12.24 16.65
C TRP A 120 -20.38 -12.94 17.41
N GLY A 121 -20.10 -12.51 18.65
CA GLY A 121 -19.10 -13.15 19.48
C GLY A 121 -19.61 -14.50 20.00
N TRP A 122 -19.04 -15.60 19.51
CA TRP A 122 -19.15 -16.95 20.10
C TRP A 122 -18.39 -17.05 21.44
N GLY A 123 -18.58 -16.07 22.32
CA GLY A 123 -18.15 -16.15 23.71
C GLY A 123 -19.12 -17.07 24.43
N TYR A 124 -18.64 -18.23 24.87
CA TYR A 124 -19.36 -19.06 25.84
C TYR A 124 -19.75 -18.19 27.04
N PRO A 125 -21.03 -18.09 27.41
CA PRO A 125 -21.44 -17.40 28.62
C PRO A 125 -20.96 -18.25 29.80
N ALA A 126 -19.78 -17.94 30.34
CA ALA A 126 -19.27 -18.66 31.50
C ALA A 126 -20.17 -18.47 32.73
N TRP A 127 -21.00 -17.43 32.78
CA TRP A 127 -21.94 -17.17 33.88
C TRP A 127 -23.21 -16.50 33.35
N GLY A 128 -24.32 -17.26 33.32
CA GLY A 128 -25.59 -16.90 32.68
C GLY A 128 -26.38 -15.80 33.39
N TYR A 129 -25.96 -14.54 33.23
CA TYR A 129 -26.79 -13.39 33.55
C TYR A 129 -27.19 -12.63 32.27
N PRO A 130 -28.50 -12.48 31.98
CA PRO A 130 -28.99 -11.56 30.97
C PRO A 130 -28.83 -10.12 31.48
N GLY A 131 -27.61 -9.60 31.39
CA GLY A 131 -27.24 -8.26 31.84
C GLY A 131 -27.25 -7.26 30.68
N TRP A 132 -28.00 -6.18 30.85
CA TRP A 132 -27.99 -5.01 29.98
C TRP A 132 -26.55 -4.47 29.87
N GLY A 133 -26.05 -4.37 28.64
CA GLY A 133 -24.63 -4.18 28.32
C GLY A 133 -24.07 -2.83 28.73
N TRP A 134 -23.34 -2.81 29.84
CA TRP A 134 -22.37 -1.77 30.16
C TRP A 134 -20.99 -2.25 29.70
N GLY A 135 -20.25 -1.40 28.98
CA GLY A 135 -18.99 -1.73 28.30
C GLY A 135 -18.05 -2.60 29.13
N GLY A 136 -17.81 -3.82 28.66
CA GLY A 136 -16.93 -4.79 29.30
C GLY A 136 -15.59 -4.91 28.57
N TRP A 137 -14.53 -5.18 29.33
CA TRP A 137 -13.23 -5.54 28.77
C TRP A 137 -13.28 -6.98 28.25
N GLY A 138 -13.13 -7.15 26.93
CA GLY A 138 -13.09 -8.47 26.29
C GLY A 138 -11.68 -8.81 25.82
N TRP A 139 -11.24 -10.03 26.11
CA TRP A 139 -10.09 -10.65 25.44
C TRP A 139 -10.61 -11.30 24.15
N GLY A 140 -10.30 -10.69 23.01
CA GLY A 140 -10.63 -11.23 21.69
C GLY A 140 -9.43 -11.97 21.11
N ALA A 141 -9.64 -13.20 20.65
CA ALA A 141 -8.72 -13.85 19.72
C ALA A 141 -9.26 -13.62 18.30
N ALA A 142 -8.54 -12.87 17.49
CA ALA A 142 -8.87 -12.68 16.08
C ALA A 142 -7.89 -13.52 15.24
N PRO A 143 -8.37 -14.49 14.43
CA PRO A 143 -7.51 -15.14 13.46
C PRO A 143 -7.02 -14.08 12.45
N TYR A 144 -5.72 -14.04 12.20
CA TYR A 144 -5.12 -13.20 11.16
C TYR A 144 -4.48 -14.10 10.10
N TYR A 145 -4.82 -13.84 8.85
CA TYR A 145 -4.21 -14.46 7.68
C TYR A 145 -3.29 -13.43 7.03
N GLY A 146 -1.99 -13.67 7.09
CA GLY A 146 -0.98 -12.85 6.42
C GLY A 146 -0.33 -13.64 5.29
N GLU A 147 -0.28 -13.06 4.10
CA GLU A 147 0.54 -13.60 3.02
C GLU A 147 1.92 -12.91 3.05
N VAL A 148 2.98 -13.71 3.13
CA VAL A 148 4.36 -13.22 3.01
C VAL A 148 4.89 -13.61 1.65
N ILE A 149 4.89 -12.64 0.73
CA ILE A 149 5.47 -12.81 -0.59
C ILE A 149 6.94 -12.37 -0.50
N THR A 150 7.83 -13.36 -0.46
CA THR A 150 9.27 -13.11 -0.59
C THR A 150 9.63 -13.03 -2.06
N LYS A 151 10.27 -11.94 -2.48
CA LYS A 151 10.72 -11.73 -3.87
C LYS A 151 12.24 -11.70 -3.87
N THR A 152 12.85 -12.45 -4.79
CA THR A 152 14.30 -12.47 -4.94
C THR A 152 14.68 -11.65 -6.15
N TYR A 153 15.61 -10.72 -5.93
CA TYR A 153 16.11 -9.81 -6.93
C TYR A 153 17.60 -10.03 -7.14
N GLN A 154 18.03 -10.00 -8.40
CA GLN A 154 19.43 -10.03 -8.78
C GLN A 154 19.84 -8.65 -9.31
N PRO A 155 20.89 -8.03 -8.76
CA PRO A 155 21.36 -6.75 -9.27
C PRO A 155 21.88 -6.91 -10.70
N ILE A 156 21.45 -6.01 -11.59
CA ILE A 156 21.93 -5.94 -12.97
C ILE A 156 23.14 -5.00 -13.02
N CYS A 157 22.90 -3.71 -12.75
CA CYS A 157 23.93 -2.67 -12.69
C CYS A 157 23.37 -1.38 -12.05
N GLU A 158 24.28 -0.47 -11.70
CA GLU A 158 23.96 0.89 -11.24
C GLU A 158 23.98 1.85 -12.42
N ALA A 159 22.93 2.66 -12.58
CA ALA A 159 22.78 3.53 -13.75
C ALA A 159 23.67 4.78 -13.66
N PRO A 160 24.16 5.29 -14.81
CA PRO A 160 23.96 4.78 -16.18
C PRO A 160 24.85 3.57 -16.52
N CYS A 161 24.28 2.53 -17.15
CA CYS A 161 25.01 1.31 -17.49
C CYS A 161 24.44 0.60 -18.72
N ASN A 162 25.26 -0.22 -19.36
CA ASN A 162 24.84 -1.11 -20.45
C ASN A 162 24.88 -2.55 -19.95
N ALA A 163 23.80 -3.29 -20.18
CA ALA A 163 23.76 -4.72 -19.89
C ALA A 163 23.04 -5.48 -21.00
N THR A 164 23.37 -6.76 -21.12
CA THR A 164 22.71 -7.68 -22.05
C THR A 164 21.68 -8.49 -21.30
N LEU A 165 20.41 -8.44 -21.73
CA LEU A 165 19.33 -9.25 -21.19
C LEU A 165 18.77 -10.16 -22.30
N LEU A 166 18.14 -11.26 -21.90
CA LEU A 166 17.40 -12.08 -22.86
C LEU A 166 16.13 -11.35 -23.28
N SER A 167 15.72 -11.50 -24.53
CA SER A 167 14.43 -10.98 -24.99
C SER A 167 13.26 -11.60 -24.24
N GLY A 168 12.18 -10.85 -24.09
CA GLY A 168 10.95 -11.26 -23.43
C GLY A 168 10.50 -10.31 -22.30
N ARG A 169 9.52 -10.79 -21.53
CA ARG A 169 8.85 -10.01 -20.48
C ARG A 169 9.55 -10.16 -19.13
N HIS A 170 10.11 -9.06 -18.62
CA HIS A 170 10.87 -9.02 -17.37
C HIS A 170 10.18 -8.17 -16.32
N ARG A 171 10.23 -8.61 -15.05
CA ARG A 171 9.86 -7.77 -13.90
C ARG A 171 11.13 -7.17 -13.31
N LEU A 172 11.18 -5.85 -13.30
CA LEU A 172 12.28 -5.10 -12.72
C LEU A 172 11.88 -4.54 -11.35
N ALA A 173 12.89 -4.29 -10.53
CA ALA A 173 12.82 -3.44 -9.36
C ALA A 173 13.94 -2.41 -9.42
N LEU A 174 13.69 -1.25 -8.81
CA LEU A 174 14.67 -0.20 -8.64
C LEU A 174 15.04 -0.07 -7.18
N SER A 175 16.30 0.21 -6.89
CA SER A 175 16.76 0.47 -5.52
C SER A 175 17.72 1.65 -5.51
N LEU A 176 17.49 2.58 -4.60
CA LEU A 176 18.36 3.75 -4.38
C LEU A 176 19.45 3.43 -3.36
N GLY A 177 20.72 3.61 -3.72
CA GLY A 177 21.87 3.45 -2.81
C GLY A 177 21.99 2.06 -2.17
N GLY A 178 21.59 1.01 -2.87
CA GLY A 178 21.57 -0.36 -2.34
C GLY A 178 20.51 -0.65 -1.27
N GLY A 179 19.50 0.23 -1.13
CA GLY A 179 18.39 0.07 -0.21
C GLY A 179 17.41 -1.08 -0.55
N LYS A 180 16.19 -0.99 -0.02
CA LYS A 180 15.13 -1.97 -0.28
C LYS A 180 14.69 -1.87 -1.75
N PRO A 181 14.67 -2.97 -2.52
CA PRO A 181 14.16 -2.97 -3.88
C PRO A 181 12.66 -2.65 -3.93
N VAL A 182 12.30 -1.74 -4.84
CA VAL A 182 10.92 -1.33 -5.11
C VAL A 182 10.49 -1.88 -6.46
N ASP A 183 9.43 -2.67 -6.47
CA ASP A 183 8.89 -3.27 -7.69
C ASP A 183 8.37 -2.21 -8.66
N VAL A 184 8.67 -2.40 -9.94
CA VAL A 184 8.04 -1.65 -11.01
C VAL A 184 6.65 -2.25 -11.27
N ALA A 185 5.62 -1.40 -11.23
CA ALA A 185 4.22 -1.84 -11.30
C ALA A 185 3.91 -2.65 -12.57
N ARG A 186 4.50 -2.25 -13.71
CA ARG A 186 4.31 -2.92 -15.00
C ARG A 186 5.57 -3.70 -15.40
N PRO A 187 5.46 -4.99 -15.75
CA PRO A 187 6.55 -5.70 -16.38
C PRO A 187 6.91 -5.04 -17.71
N ILE A 188 8.20 -5.03 -18.03
CA ILE A 188 8.71 -4.52 -19.29
C ILE A 188 8.82 -5.64 -20.32
N ASP A 189 8.66 -5.31 -21.59
CA ASP A 189 8.86 -6.25 -22.69
C ASP A 189 10.08 -5.81 -23.50
N LEU A 190 11.07 -6.70 -23.63
CA LEU A 190 12.33 -6.44 -24.32
C LEU A 190 12.36 -7.30 -25.59
N THR A 191 11.89 -6.74 -26.70
CA THR A 191 11.90 -7.43 -28.01
C THR A 191 13.09 -7.02 -28.87
N VAL A 192 13.61 -5.81 -28.69
CA VAL A 192 14.71 -5.21 -29.46
C VAL A 192 15.63 -4.40 -28.55
N ASP A 193 16.81 -4.08 -29.07
CA ASP A 193 17.77 -3.20 -28.40
C ASP A 193 17.06 -1.91 -27.95
N SER A 194 17.12 -1.61 -26.66
CA SER A 194 16.31 -0.54 -26.06
C SER A 194 17.05 0.23 -24.97
N VAL A 195 16.60 1.47 -24.75
CA VAL A 195 16.95 2.31 -23.61
C VAL A 195 15.85 2.17 -22.57
N VAL A 196 16.22 1.74 -21.37
CA VAL A 196 15.33 1.60 -20.23
C VAL A 196 15.61 2.75 -19.25
N GLU A 197 14.66 3.67 -19.16
CA GLU A 197 14.70 4.79 -18.24
C GLU A 197 13.92 4.45 -16.96
N GLY A 198 14.62 4.37 -15.83
CA GLY A 198 14.02 4.11 -14.52
C GLY A 198 14.01 5.35 -13.65
N ARG A 199 12.85 5.71 -13.11
CA ARG A 199 12.67 6.81 -12.16
C ARG A 199 12.28 6.24 -10.80
N TYR A 200 13.07 6.59 -9.79
CA TYR A 200 12.82 6.24 -8.39
C TYR A 200 12.29 7.46 -7.64
N VAL A 201 11.19 7.29 -6.89
CA VAL A 201 10.64 8.35 -6.03
C VAL A 201 10.75 7.90 -4.57
N ASP A 202 11.72 8.47 -3.85
CA ASP A 202 11.92 8.22 -2.43
C ASP A 202 10.84 8.94 -1.61
N LYS A 203 9.97 8.17 -0.96
CA LYS A 203 8.98 8.67 0.01
C LYS A 203 9.40 8.37 1.45
N GLY A 204 10.63 7.90 1.68
CA GLY A 204 11.16 7.62 3.01
C GLY A 204 11.14 8.82 3.94
N ARG A 205 11.33 10.04 3.42
CA ARG A 205 11.20 11.29 4.20
C ARG A 205 9.76 11.55 4.67
N LEU A 206 8.77 11.31 3.80
CA LEU A 206 7.35 11.42 4.16
C LEU A 206 6.98 10.39 5.22
N ARG A 207 7.53 9.17 5.13
CA ARG A 207 7.31 8.12 6.12
C ARG A 207 7.81 8.51 7.51
N LYS A 208 9.03 9.05 7.58
CA LYS A 208 9.61 9.55 8.84
C LYS A 208 8.79 10.70 9.41
N ALA A 209 8.32 11.62 8.56
CA ALA A 209 7.43 12.69 8.97
C ALA A 209 6.10 12.15 9.52
N GLY A 210 5.50 11.15 8.85
CA GLY A 210 4.29 10.48 9.31
C GLY A 210 4.43 9.88 10.70
N TRP A 211 5.53 9.16 10.98
CA TRP A 211 5.85 8.64 12.31
C TRP A 211 6.03 9.75 13.35
N ALA A 212 6.73 10.83 13.01
CA ALA A 212 6.90 11.96 13.92
C ALA A 212 5.56 12.63 14.26
N THR A 213 4.70 12.87 13.26
CA THR A 213 3.35 13.44 13.44
C THR A 213 2.48 12.52 14.28
N PHE A 214 2.51 11.21 14.02
CA PHE A 214 1.79 10.20 14.78
C PHE A 214 2.16 10.26 16.28
N VAL A 215 3.45 10.20 16.60
CA VAL A 215 3.93 10.19 18.00
C VAL A 215 3.66 11.54 18.68
N ALA A 216 4.03 12.65 18.03
CA ALA A 216 3.87 13.98 18.61
C ALA A 216 2.40 14.32 18.88
N GLY A 217 1.52 14.06 17.90
CA GLY A 217 0.10 14.31 18.06
C GLY A 217 -0.58 13.38 19.07
N SER A 218 -0.17 12.12 19.15
CA SER A 218 -0.66 11.19 20.16
C SER A 218 -0.30 11.65 21.59
N VAL A 219 0.95 12.05 21.81
CA VAL A 219 1.42 12.57 23.11
C VAL A 219 0.71 13.87 23.47
N ALA A 220 0.60 14.80 22.53
CA ALA A 220 -0.09 16.07 22.75
C ALA A 220 -1.58 15.85 23.07
N GLY A 221 -2.29 15.07 22.27
CA GLY A 221 -3.70 14.77 22.50
C GLY A 221 -3.95 14.11 23.86
N LEU A 222 -3.11 13.14 24.24
CA LEU A 222 -3.20 12.49 25.55
C LEU A 222 -2.93 13.47 26.70
N ALA A 223 -1.94 14.35 26.57
CA ALA A 223 -1.65 15.37 27.57
C ALA A 223 -2.84 16.32 27.78
N PHE A 224 -3.52 16.74 26.71
CA PHE A 224 -4.73 17.56 26.80
C PHE A 224 -5.89 16.82 27.49
N MET A 225 -6.07 15.54 27.18
CA MET A 225 -7.08 14.71 27.86
C MET A 225 -6.77 14.59 29.36
N LEU A 226 -5.54 14.26 29.74
CA LEU A 226 -5.15 14.11 31.15
C LEU A 226 -5.21 15.42 31.93
N ALA A 227 -4.85 16.54 31.31
CA ALA A 227 -4.93 17.87 31.93
C ALA A 227 -6.37 18.34 32.18
N SER A 228 -7.36 17.76 31.49
CA SER A 228 -8.77 18.12 31.63
C SER A 228 -9.49 17.45 32.81
N VAL A 229 -8.88 16.40 33.39
CA VAL A 229 -9.45 15.62 34.51
C VAL A 229 -9.03 16.25 35.84
N ASP A 230 -10.00 16.55 36.72
CA ASP A 230 -9.71 16.99 38.08
C ASP A 230 -9.79 15.82 39.06
N TYR A 231 -8.62 15.30 39.47
CA TYR A 231 -8.52 14.17 40.40
C TYR A 231 -8.97 14.52 41.83
N ARG A 232 -9.32 15.78 42.13
CA ARG A 232 -9.80 16.18 43.45
C ARG A 232 -11.29 15.91 43.67
N TYR A 233 -12.07 15.66 42.62
CA TYR A 233 -13.48 15.32 42.75
C TYR A 233 -13.66 13.80 42.92
N ASP A 234 -14.43 13.44 43.96
CA ASP A 234 -14.78 12.06 44.29
C ASP A 234 -15.53 11.40 43.11
N PRO A 235 -15.09 10.23 42.58
CA PRO A 235 -15.67 9.61 41.39
C PRO A 235 -17.18 9.32 41.46
N PHE A 236 -17.81 9.47 42.63
CA PHE A 236 -19.23 9.20 42.87
C PHE A 236 -20.16 10.41 42.70
N TYR A 237 -19.65 11.65 42.61
CA TYR A 237 -20.47 12.84 42.42
C TYR A 237 -20.20 13.46 41.04
N GLY A 238 -21.24 13.49 40.20
CA GLY A 238 -21.19 13.74 38.76
C GLY A 238 -20.36 14.95 38.31
N ASP A 239 -19.78 14.78 37.12
CA ASP A 239 -18.91 15.68 36.34
C ASP A 239 -17.41 15.68 36.69
N GLN A 240 -16.71 14.63 36.24
CA GLN A 240 -15.23 14.50 36.33
C GLN A 240 -14.45 15.42 35.36
N LEU A 241 -15.13 16.03 34.38
CA LEU A 241 -14.51 16.84 33.33
C LEU A 241 -14.53 18.32 33.71
N ARG A 242 -13.44 18.83 34.27
CA ARG A 242 -13.30 20.25 34.63
C ARG A 242 -13.33 21.16 33.40
N TYR A 243 -12.78 20.69 32.28
CA TYR A 243 -12.70 21.44 31.03
C TYR A 243 -13.09 20.56 29.83
N PRO A 244 -14.40 20.38 29.56
CA PRO A 244 -14.85 19.49 28.48
C PRO A 244 -14.33 19.91 27.11
N ALA A 245 -14.21 21.21 26.84
CA ALA A 245 -13.63 21.70 25.58
C ALA A 245 -12.18 21.26 25.38
N MET A 246 -11.37 21.24 26.45
CA MET A 246 -9.97 20.81 26.40
C MET A 246 -9.85 19.28 26.23
N PHE A 247 -10.77 18.53 26.84
CA PHE A 247 -10.86 17.09 26.64
C PHE A 247 -11.18 16.75 25.18
N TYR A 248 -12.24 17.33 24.62
CA TYR A 248 -12.65 17.05 23.25
C TYR A 248 -11.64 17.55 22.21
N SER A 249 -10.95 18.66 22.48
CA SER A 249 -9.83 19.08 21.62
C SER A 249 -8.67 18.09 21.69
N GLY A 250 -8.35 17.57 22.88
CA GLY A 250 -7.37 16.50 23.06
C GLY A 250 -7.73 15.25 22.27
N VAL A 251 -8.98 14.78 22.36
CA VAL A 251 -9.50 13.64 21.58
C VAL A 251 -9.38 13.91 20.08
N GLY A 252 -9.78 15.09 19.61
CA GLY A 252 -9.67 15.47 18.20
C GLY A 252 -8.23 15.46 17.69
N ILE A 253 -7.29 16.02 18.45
CA ILE A 253 -5.85 16.03 18.11
C ILE A 253 -5.31 14.60 18.07
N PHE A 254 -5.65 13.80 19.07
CA PHE A 254 -5.21 12.40 19.16
C PHE A 254 -5.66 11.60 17.93
N VAL A 255 -6.96 11.57 17.65
CA VAL A 255 -7.53 10.78 16.54
C VAL A 255 -7.04 11.28 15.18
N SER A 256 -7.02 12.59 14.95
CA SER A 256 -6.54 13.15 13.68
C SER A 256 -5.07 12.86 13.43
N SER A 257 -4.22 12.93 14.45
CA SER A 257 -2.79 12.61 14.33
C SER A 257 -2.53 11.15 14.01
N ILE A 258 -3.36 10.23 14.55
CA ILE A 258 -3.28 8.80 14.23
C ILE A 258 -3.58 8.57 12.76
N ILE A 259 -4.67 9.14 12.25
CA ILE A 259 -5.10 8.96 10.84
C ILE A 259 -4.05 9.55 9.89
N VAL A 260 -3.70 10.83 10.08
CA VAL A 260 -2.75 11.52 9.19
C VAL A 260 -1.36 10.88 9.26
N GLY A 261 -0.90 10.59 10.49
CA GLY A 261 0.39 9.95 10.72
C GLY A 261 0.46 8.57 10.09
N ALA A 262 -0.58 7.75 10.22
CA ALA A 262 -0.65 6.42 9.62
C ALA A 262 -0.64 6.47 8.08
N VAL A 263 -1.43 7.37 7.47
CA VAL A 263 -1.46 7.52 6.00
C VAL A 263 -0.09 7.92 5.46
N LEU A 264 0.58 8.89 6.08
CA LEU A 264 1.92 9.31 5.68
C LEU A 264 2.98 8.22 5.93
N ALA A 265 2.85 7.48 7.04
CA ALA A 265 3.74 6.37 7.38
C ALA A 265 3.54 5.13 6.49
N ALA A 266 2.38 4.99 5.84
CA ALA A 266 2.05 3.89 4.94
C ALA A 266 2.42 4.16 3.47
N GLN A 267 2.93 5.36 3.14
CA GLN A 267 3.38 5.66 1.79
C GLN A 267 4.61 4.83 1.43
N ASP A 268 4.41 3.88 0.51
CA ASP A 268 5.47 3.10 -0.12
C ASP A 268 6.21 3.94 -1.19
N ASP A 269 7.49 3.62 -1.36
CA ASP A 269 8.31 4.20 -2.41
C ASP A 269 7.82 3.72 -3.79
N GLU A 270 8.03 4.54 -4.81
CA GLU A 270 7.54 4.24 -6.17
C GLU A 270 8.68 4.09 -7.16
N ALA A 271 8.56 3.09 -8.04
CA ALA A 271 9.47 2.84 -9.14
C ALA A 271 8.68 2.86 -10.47
N GLN A 272 9.11 3.71 -11.40
CA GLN A 272 8.54 3.80 -12.74
C GLN A 272 9.61 3.49 -13.76
N VAL A 273 9.26 2.73 -14.79
CA VAL A 273 10.17 2.41 -15.90
C VAL A 273 9.49 2.73 -17.22
N LYS A 274 10.23 3.38 -18.11
CA LYS A 274 9.88 3.63 -19.51
C LYS A 274 10.90 2.97 -20.41
N VAL A 275 10.44 2.39 -21.50
CA VAL A 275 11.28 1.67 -22.47
C VAL A 275 11.18 2.40 -23.81
N TYR A 276 12.33 2.69 -24.41
CA TYR A 276 12.43 3.31 -25.73
C TYR A 276 13.27 2.43 -26.65
N PRO A 277 12.87 2.19 -27.90
CA PRO A 277 13.72 1.46 -28.84
C PRO A 277 14.98 2.26 -29.19
N LEU A 278 16.12 1.59 -29.33
CA LEU A 278 17.33 2.18 -29.89
C LEU A 278 17.11 2.33 -31.41
N ARG A 279 17.17 3.59 -31.89
CA ARG A 279 17.17 3.90 -33.33
C ARG A 279 18.58 3.96 -33.87
#